data_AF-A0A2N4SYK6-F1
#
_entry.id   AF-A0A2N4SYK6-F1
#
_cell.length_a   1.000
_cell.length_b   1.000
_cell.length_c   1.000
_cell.angle_alpha   90.00
_cell.angle_beta   90.00
_cell.angle_gamma   90.00
#
_symmetry.space_group_name_H-M   'P 1'
#
loop_
_entity.id
_entity.type
_entity.pdbx_description
1 polymer ?
#
loop_
_entity_poly.entity_id
_entity_poly.type
_entity_poly.pdbx_seq_one_letter_code
_entity_poly.pdbx_strand_id
1 'polypeptide(L)'
;MPKELSPAEREALERWAAAVREALGVPDARLPVGELLGLTGRVAREAVRPAVPPTAYLMGFAVGRAVAAGADQETALREALAAVAAALPGGAGPDHRPSTVPDTQEH
;
A
#
# COMPACT_ATOMS: atom_id res chain seq x y z
N MET A 1 1.17 -0.59 -14.24
CA MET A 1 2.18 -1.58 -13.83
C MET A 1 3.17 -0.87 -12.91
N PRO A 2 3.36 -1.30 -11.65
CA PRO A 2 4.48 -0.77 -10.86
C PRO A 2 5.77 -1.03 -11.65
N LYS A 3 6.71 -0.07 -11.63
CA LYS A 3 8.02 -0.26 -12.27
C LYS A 3 8.65 -1.52 -11.66
N GLU A 4 8.97 -2.51 -12.49
CA GLU A 4 9.80 -3.62 -12.05
C GLU A 4 11.19 -3.06 -11.71
N LEU A 5 11.65 -3.34 -10.48
CA LEU A 5 13.01 -3.00 -10.07
C LEU A 5 13.98 -3.83 -10.91
N SER A 6 14.94 -3.17 -11.56
CA SER A 6 16.08 -3.85 -12.16
C SER A 6 16.85 -4.66 -11.10
N PRO A 7 17.66 -5.65 -11.52
CA PRO A 7 18.46 -6.45 -10.58
C PRO A 7 19.35 -5.58 -9.68
N ALA A 8 19.99 -4.54 -10.24
CA ALA A 8 20.86 -3.63 -9.49
C ALA A 8 20.08 -2.76 -8.48
N GLU A 9 18.89 -2.26 -8.86
CA GLU A 9 18.02 -1.50 -7.93
C GLU A 9 17.53 -2.39 -6.78
N ARG A 10 17.20 -3.65 -7.07
CA ARG A 10 16.80 -4.62 -6.04
C ARG A 10 17.93 -4.89 -5.06
N GLU A 11 19.15 -5.11 -5.55
CA GLU A 11 20.32 -5.32 -4.68
C GLU A 11 20.60 -4.10 -3.80
N ALA A 12 20.54 -2.89 -4.36
CA ALA A 12 20.70 -1.66 -3.60
C ALA A 12 19.64 -1.50 -2.50
N LEU A 13 18.38 -1.82 -2.81
CA LEU A 13 17.28 -1.79 -1.86
C LEU A 13 17.48 -2.82 -0.73
N GLU A 14 17.90 -4.05 -1.03
CA GLU A 14 18.13 -5.07 -0.01
C GLU A 14 19.30 -4.70 0.91
N ARG A 15 20.39 -4.14 0.37
CA ARG A 15 21.50 -3.62 1.19
C ARG A 15 21.05 -2.50 2.12
N TRP A 16 20.24 -1.57 1.61
CA TRP A 16 19.68 -0.50 2.43
C TRP A 16 18.72 -1.05 3.50
N ALA A 17 17.83 -1.96 3.13
CA ALA A 17 16.89 -2.59 4.05
C ALA A 17 17.62 -3.35 5.17
N ALA A 18 18.72 -4.04 4.86
CA ALA A 18 19.57 -4.67 5.86
C ALA A 18 20.14 -3.65 6.85
N ALA A 19 20.71 -2.54 6.37
CA ALA A 19 21.22 -1.48 7.25
C ALA A 19 20.14 -0.88 8.16
N VAL A 20 18.93 -0.68 7.64
CA VAL A 20 17.78 -0.17 8.41
C VAL A 20 17.30 -1.19 9.44
N ARG A 21 17.23 -2.48 9.09
CA ARG A 21 16.87 -3.56 10.03
C ARG A 21 17.81 -3.59 11.23
N GLU A 22 19.12 -3.49 10.97
CA GLU A 22 20.14 -3.42 12.03
C GLU A 22 19.96 -2.16 12.89
N ALA A 23 19.82 -0.99 12.27
CA ALA A 23 19.65 0.27 12.99
C ALA A 23 18.39 0.31 13.88
N LEU A 24 17.33 -0.42 13.49
CA LEU A 24 16.06 -0.51 14.23
C LEU A 24 15.98 -1.73 15.16
N GLY A 25 16.98 -2.62 15.17
CA GLY A 25 16.99 -3.84 15.98
C GLY A 25 15.96 -4.88 15.53
N VAL A 26 15.68 -4.98 14.23
CA VAL A 26 14.68 -5.90 13.64
C VAL A 26 15.28 -6.77 12.50
N PRO A 27 16.35 -7.57 12.78
CA PRO A 27 17.08 -8.30 11.74
C PRO A 27 16.22 -9.29 10.95
N ASP A 28 15.23 -9.91 11.58
CA ASP A 28 14.36 -10.93 10.97
C ASP A 28 13.09 -10.34 10.31
N ALA A 29 12.95 -9.01 10.27
CA ALA A 29 11.76 -8.38 9.70
C ALA A 29 11.67 -8.59 8.19
N ARG A 30 10.66 -9.38 7.77
CA ARG A 30 10.29 -9.53 6.35
C ARG A 30 9.75 -8.21 5.79
N LEU A 31 10.20 -7.87 4.59
CA LEU A 31 9.77 -6.66 3.88
C LEU A 31 9.11 -7.05 2.55
N PRO A 32 7.77 -7.03 2.42
CA PRO A 32 7.09 -7.34 1.16
C PRO A 32 7.17 -6.14 0.22
N VAL A 33 8.35 -5.94 -0.37
CA VAL A 33 8.70 -4.78 -1.21
C VAL A 33 7.65 -4.54 -2.31
N GLY A 34 7.22 -5.59 -3.02
CA GLY A 34 6.29 -5.47 -4.13
C GLY A 34 4.93 -4.89 -3.71
N GLU A 35 4.37 -5.42 -2.62
CA GLU A 35 3.08 -4.97 -2.07
C GLU A 35 3.16 -3.53 -1.55
N LEU A 36 4.24 -3.21 -0.82
CA LEU A 36 4.47 -1.87 -0.28
C LEU A 36 4.64 -0.84 -1.40
N LEU A 37 5.44 -1.13 -2.43
CA LEU A 37 5.61 -0.24 -3.59
C LEU A 37 4.32 -0.08 -4.39
N GLY A 38 3.54 -1.16 -4.53
CA GLY A 38 2.22 -1.12 -5.17
C GLY A 38 1.26 -0.17 -4.43
N LEU A 39 1.12 -0.35 -3.12
CA LEU A 39 0.24 0.46 -2.28
C LEU A 39 0.69 1.92 -2.22
N THR A 40 1.96 2.17 -1.93
CA THR A 40 2.51 3.54 -1.87
C THR A 40 2.40 4.26 -3.22
N GLY A 41 2.54 3.54 -4.33
CA GLY A 41 2.26 4.07 -5.66
C GLY A 41 0.81 4.53 -5.81
N ARG A 42 -0.17 3.78 -5.29
CA ARG A 42 -1.58 4.22 -5.28
C ARG A 42 -1.80 5.43 -4.38
N VAL A 43 -1.29 5.40 -3.15
CA VAL A 43 -1.35 6.53 -2.21
C VAL A 43 -0.79 7.81 -2.85
N ALA A 44 0.34 7.73 -3.55
CA ALA A 44 0.95 8.87 -4.22
C ALA A 44 0.11 9.46 -5.37
N ARG A 45 -0.78 8.66 -5.98
CA ARG A 45 -1.64 9.06 -7.09
C ARG A 45 -3.02 9.51 -6.65
N GLU A 46 -3.58 8.86 -5.63
CA GLU A 46 -5.00 8.96 -5.28
C GLU A 46 -5.25 9.80 -4.02
N ALA A 47 -4.25 9.98 -3.15
CA ALA A 47 -4.37 10.80 -1.94
C ALA A 47 -3.77 12.20 -2.13
N VAL A 48 -3.97 13.07 -1.14
CA VAL A 48 -3.36 14.39 -1.09
C VAL A 48 -1.84 14.29 -0.97
N ARG A 49 -1.07 15.17 -1.61
CA ARG A 49 0.39 15.23 -1.36
C ARG A 49 0.65 15.99 -0.06
N PRO A 50 1.55 15.51 0.84
CA PRO A 50 2.40 14.30 0.78
C PRO A 50 1.87 13.12 1.65
N ALA A 51 0.88 12.36 1.18
CA ALA A 51 0.27 11.27 1.97
C ALA A 51 1.16 10.03 2.20
N VAL A 52 2.15 9.75 1.33
CA VAL A 52 2.91 8.48 1.43
C VAL A 52 3.66 8.32 2.76
N PRO A 53 4.48 9.28 3.24
CA PRO A 53 5.17 9.14 4.52
C PRO A 53 4.25 8.96 5.74
N PRO A 54 3.20 9.78 5.97
CA PRO A 54 2.32 9.58 7.12
C PRO A 54 1.53 8.26 7.02
N THR A 55 1.13 7.83 5.82
CA THR A 55 0.49 6.51 5.64
C THR A 55 1.44 5.37 6.02
N ALA A 56 2.70 5.41 5.60
CA ALA A 56 3.69 4.39 5.95
C ALA A 56 3.93 4.32 7.47
N TYR A 57 4.04 5.48 8.13
CA TYR A 57 4.17 5.55 9.59
C TYR A 57 2.97 4.93 10.31
N LEU A 58 1.75 5.35 9.96
CA LEU A 58 0.52 4.85 10.60
C LEU A 58 0.30 3.35 10.37
N MET A 59 0.62 2.86 9.17
CA MET A 59 0.55 1.45 8.84
C MET A 59 1.53 0.63 9.69
N GLY A 60 2.79 1.05 9.77
CA GLY A 60 3.80 0.40 10.62
C GLY A 60 3.39 0.42 12.10
N PHE A 61 2.84 1.53 12.58
CA PHE A 61 2.33 1.65 13.96
C PHE A 61 1.15 0.70 14.23
N ALA A 62 0.20 0.58 13.31
CA ALA A 62 -0.93 -0.33 13.43
C ALA A 62 -0.47 -1.80 13.47
N VAL A 63 0.45 -2.19 12.60
CA VAL A 63 1.05 -3.53 12.59
C VAL A 63 1.75 -3.83 13.91
N GLY A 64 2.59 -2.92 14.39
CA GLY A 64 3.29 -3.08 15.68
C GLY A 64 2.33 -3.23 16.86
N ARG A 65 1.24 -2.46 16.87
CA ARG A 65 0.19 -2.59 17.89
C ARG A 65 -0.52 -3.95 17.85
N ALA A 66 -0.86 -4.46 16.67
CA ALA A 66 -1.52 -5.75 16.52
C ALA A 66 -0.60 -6.89 16.97
N VAL A 67 0.68 -6.85 16.58
CA VAL A 67 1.69 -7.84 17.01
C VAL A 67 1.88 -7.79 18.52
N ALA A 68 1.96 -6.61 19.12
CA ALA A 68 2.04 -6.46 20.59
C ALA A 68 0.79 -7.00 21.32
N ALA A 69 -0.36 -7.08 20.63
CA ALA A 69 -1.59 -7.68 21.13
C ALA A 69 -1.68 -9.20 20.85
N GLY A 70 -0.64 -9.82 20.28
CA GLY A 70 -0.55 -11.26 20.03
C GLY A 70 -0.95 -11.70 18.62
N ALA A 71 -1.18 -10.77 17.69
CA ALA A 71 -1.41 -11.13 16.29
C ALA A 71 -0.11 -11.62 15.62
N ASP A 72 -0.25 -12.53 14.67
CA ASP A 72 0.83 -12.89 13.74
C ASP A 72 1.22 -11.66 12.88
N GLN A 73 2.53 -11.46 12.68
CA GLN A 73 3.07 -10.31 11.95
C GLN A 73 2.59 -10.24 10.50
N GLU A 74 2.54 -11.39 9.81
CA GLU A 74 2.10 -11.43 8.41
C GLU A 74 0.62 -11.08 8.30
N THR A 75 -0.19 -11.59 9.23
CA THR A 75 -1.61 -11.28 9.33
C THR A 75 -1.87 -9.82 9.65
N ALA A 76 -1.19 -9.26 10.65
CA ALA A 76 -1.28 -7.84 10.99
C ALA A 76 -0.91 -6.93 9.79
N LEU A 77 0.15 -7.29 9.05
CA LEU A 77 0.57 -6.55 7.87
C LEU A 77 -0.47 -6.61 6.74
N ARG A 78 -1.02 -7.79 6.47
CA ARG A 78 -2.05 -7.99 5.44
C ARG A 78 -3.30 -7.17 5.73
N GLU A 79 -3.74 -7.16 6.99
CA GLU A 79 -4.88 -6.37 7.44
C GLU A 79 -4.61 -4.86 7.30
N ALA A 80 -3.42 -4.40 7.68
CA ALA A 80 -3.03 -3.00 7.54
C ALA A 80 -2.97 -2.56 6.06
N LEU A 81 -2.41 -3.40 5.18
CA LEU A 81 -2.39 -3.15 3.73
C LEU A 81 -3.81 -3.03 3.16
N ALA A 82 -4.70 -3.94 3.56
CA ALA A 82 -6.10 -3.93 3.14
C ALA A 82 -6.86 -2.69 3.64
N ALA A 83 -6.64 -2.30 4.90
CA ALA A 83 -7.26 -1.11 5.49
C ALA A 83 -6.83 0.18 4.77
N VAL A 84 -5.53 0.34 4.49
CA VAL A 84 -5.04 1.50 3.73
C VAL A 84 -5.58 1.49 2.30
N ALA A 85 -5.63 0.32 1.65
CA ALA A 85 -6.19 0.20 0.31
C ALA A 85 -7.67 0.61 0.26
N ALA A 86 -8.48 0.21 1.24
CA ALA A 86 -9.90 0.55 1.32
C ALA A 86 -10.15 2.04 1.63
N ALA A 87 -9.21 2.71 2.30
CA ALA A 87 -9.30 4.14 2.61
C ALA A 87 -8.95 5.05 1.42
N LEU A 88 -8.42 4.51 0.32
CA LEU A 88 -8.05 5.31 -0.84
C LEU A 88 -9.30 5.81 -1.59
N PRO A 89 -9.33 7.09 -2.02
CA PRO A 89 -10.49 7.67 -2.72
C PRO A 89 -10.88 6.94 -4.01
N GLY A 90 -9.94 6.23 -4.65
CA GLY A 90 -10.19 5.46 -5.88
C GLY A 90 -10.70 4.02 -5.65
N GLY A 91 -10.87 3.59 -4.39
CA GLY A 91 -11.17 2.19 -4.03
C GLY A 91 -12.65 1.83 -3.88
N ALA A 92 -13.56 2.80 -3.89
CA ALA A 92 -15.01 2.57 -3.85
C ALA A 92 -15.79 3.80 -4.36
N GLY A 93 -16.08 3.85 -5.66
CA GLY A 93 -17.09 4.77 -6.23
C GLY A 93 -18.34 3.98 -6.63
N PRO A 94 -19.57 4.50 -6.38
CA PRO A 94 -20.79 3.81 -6.78
C PRO A 94 -20.85 3.64 -8.29
N ASP A 95 -21.22 2.43 -8.70
CA ASP A 95 -21.73 2.02 -10.00
C ASP A 95 -22.18 3.19 -10.90
N HIS A 96 -21.40 3.47 -11.96
CA HIS A 96 -21.87 4.34 -13.02
C HIS A 96 -22.92 3.56 -13.80
N ARG A 97 -24.18 3.70 -13.37
CA ARG A 97 -25.37 3.25 -14.11
C ARG A 97 -25.19 3.62 -15.58
N PRO A 98 -25.35 2.68 -16.54
CA PRO A 98 -25.26 3.01 -17.95
C PRO A 98 -26.26 4.11 -18.25
N SER A 99 -25.76 5.19 -18.86
CA SER A 99 -26.57 6.29 -19.38
C SER A 99 -27.61 5.72 -20.33
N THR A 100 -28.86 5.60 -19.89
CA THR A 100 -30.00 5.42 -20.78
C THR A 100 -30.19 6.73 -21.52
N VAL A 101 -29.48 6.87 -22.64
CA VAL A 101 -29.82 7.86 -23.66
C VAL A 101 -31.24 7.50 -24.13
N PRO A 102 -32.23 8.41 -24.06
CA PRO A 102 -33.53 8.13 -24.62
C PRO A 102 -33.39 8.03 -26.14
N ASP A 103 -33.97 6.96 -26.68
CA ASP A 103 -34.15 6.75 -28.11
C ASP A 103 -34.93 7.93 -28.68
N THR A 104 -34.27 8.76 -29.49
CA THR A 104 -34.94 9.83 -30.24
C THR A 104 -35.81 9.15 -31.28
N GLN A 105 -37.11 9.09 -31.00
CA GLN A 105 -38.15 8.82 -31.98
C GLN A 105 -38.10 9.92 -33.05
N GLU A 106 -37.64 9.57 -34.25
CA GLU A 106 -37.89 10.34 -35.46
C GLU A 106 -39.07 9.69 -36.21
N HIS A 107 -40.04 10.55 -36.56
CA HIS A 107 -41.26 10.27 -37.31
C HIS A 107 -41.02 9.77 -38.74
#